data_AF-A0A967H4T3-F1
#
_entry.id   AF-A0A967H4T3-F1
#
_cell.length_a   1.000
_cell.length_b   1.000
_cell.length_c   1.000
_cell.angle_alpha   90.00
_cell.angle_beta   90.00
_cell.angle_gamma   90.00
#
_symmetry.space_group_name_H-M   'P 1'
#
loop_
_entity.id
_entity.type
_entity.pdbx_description
1 polymer ?
#
loop_
_entity_poly.entity_id
_entity_poly.type
_entity_poly.pdbx_seq_one_letter_code
_entity_poly.pdbx_strand_id
1 'polypeptide(L)'
;HGLSPAIKYRIKSFDAYYDKLRKLNSTNSNHRLNTINDFFGLRIVCPFLEDIETVSSLIASHFELLETERKANQHSFREFGYDSVHLAVRMETKNPG
;
A
#
# COMPACT_ATOMS: atom_id res chain seq x y z
N HIS A 1 15.24 -6.19 20.62
CA HIS A 1 13.77 -6.31 20.68
C HIS A 1 13.27 -6.93 19.39
N GLY A 2 12.39 -7.93 19.46
CA GLY A 2 11.77 -8.52 18.25
C GLY A 2 10.59 -7.66 17.80
N LEU A 3 10.42 -7.49 16.50
CA LEU A 3 9.24 -6.85 15.93
C LEU A 3 8.02 -7.77 16.10
N SER A 4 6.92 -7.27 16.68
CA SER A 4 5.66 -8.00 16.80
C SER A 4 4.47 -7.21 16.22
N PRO A 5 4.50 -6.85 14.92
CA PRO A 5 3.43 -6.10 14.31
C PRO A 5 2.19 -6.98 14.07
N ALA A 6 1.01 -6.37 14.10
CA ALA A 6 -0.21 -7.05 13.68
C ALA A 6 -0.35 -6.96 12.15
N ILE A 7 -0.54 -8.11 11.49
CA ILE A 7 -0.66 -8.18 10.03
C ILE A 7 -2.10 -8.50 9.64
N LYS A 8 -2.69 -7.68 8.76
CA LYS A 8 -4.02 -7.87 8.18
C LYS A 8 -3.92 -7.83 6.67
N TYR A 9 -4.67 -8.67 5.98
CA TYR A 9 -4.83 -8.57 4.53
C TYR A 9 -6.13 -7.87 4.19
N ARG A 10 -6.18 -7.26 3.01
CA ARG A 10 -7.35 -6.61 2.45
C ARG A 10 -7.46 -6.97 0.97
N ILE A 11 -8.65 -7.40 0.58
CA ILE A 11 -9.04 -7.54 -0.81
C ILE A 11 -10.04 -6.43 -1.11
N LYS A 12 -9.84 -5.70 -2.21
CA LYS A 12 -10.78 -4.65 -2.63
C LYS A 12 -12.11 -5.30 -3.01
N SER A 13 -13.22 -4.76 -2.52
CA SER A 13 -14.54 -5.24 -2.94
C SER A 13 -14.77 -4.96 -4.43
N PHE A 14 -15.63 -5.77 -5.05
CA PHE A 14 -15.99 -5.60 -6.45
C PHE A 14 -16.52 -4.19 -6.74
N ASP A 15 -17.42 -3.66 -5.92
CA ASP A 15 -17.99 -2.33 -6.13
C ASP A 15 -16.93 -1.23 -6.10
N ALA A 16 -16.03 -1.26 -5.11
CA ALA A 16 -14.95 -0.27 -5.00
C ALA A 16 -13.91 -0.41 -6.12
N TYR A 17 -13.69 -1.62 -6.62
CA TYR A 17 -12.86 -1.88 -7.79
C TYR A 17 -13.52 -1.33 -9.07
N TYR A 18 -14.78 -1.66 -9.29
CA TYR A 18 -15.56 -1.24 -10.45
C TYR A 18 -15.69 0.28 -10.52
N ASP A 19 -15.96 0.93 -9.39
CA ASP A 19 -16.01 2.40 -9.32
C ASP A 19 -14.66 3.03 -9.66
N LYS A 20 -13.55 2.43 -9.22
CA LYS A 20 -12.20 2.92 -9.55
C LYS A 20 -11.91 2.76 -11.04
N LEU A 21 -12.26 1.62 -11.64
CA LEU A 21 -12.14 1.39 -13.08
C LEU A 21 -12.94 2.41 -13.88
N ARG A 22 -14.21 2.62 -13.51
CA ARG A 22 -15.11 3.55 -14.20
C ARG A 22 -14.55 4.97 -14.18
N LYS A 23 -14.04 5.43 -13.02
CA LYS A 23 -13.41 6.74 -12.88
C LYS A 23 -12.17 6.87 -13.78
N LEU A 24 -11.27 5.88 -13.73
CA LEU A 24 -10.07 5.85 -14.58
C LEU A 24 -10.39 5.87 -16.07
N ASN A 25 -11.42 5.15 -16.50
CA ASN A 25 -11.84 5.13 -17.90
C ASN A 25 -12.53 6.43 -18.33
N SER A 26 -13.23 7.10 -17.42
CA SER A 26 -13.89 8.39 -17.72
C SER A 26 -12.89 9.54 -17.93
N THR A 27 -11.69 9.44 -17.33
CA THR A 27 -10.66 10.48 -17.40
C THR A 27 -9.63 10.24 -18.50
N ASN A 28 -9.63 9.07 -19.15
CA ASN A 28 -8.62 8.68 -20.15
C ASN A 28 -9.26 8.54 -21.54
N SER A 29 -9.08 9.55 -22.39
CA SER A 29 -9.53 9.56 -23.79
C SER A 29 -8.73 8.61 -24.70
N ASN A 30 -7.57 8.15 -24.24
CA ASN A 30 -6.73 7.18 -24.91
C ASN A 30 -7.05 5.81 -24.33
N HIS A 31 -7.57 4.88 -25.14
CA HIS A 31 -7.95 3.49 -24.83
C HIS A 31 -6.85 2.58 -24.23
N ARG A 32 -5.98 3.10 -23.34
CA ARG A 32 -5.05 2.29 -22.55
C ARG A 32 -5.81 1.63 -21.42
N LEU A 33 -5.67 0.32 -21.31
CA LEU A 33 -6.19 -0.45 -20.18
C LEU A 33 -5.50 0.03 -18.90
N ASN A 34 -6.24 0.74 -18.04
CA ASN A 34 -5.74 1.16 -16.75
C ASN A 34 -5.71 -0.04 -15.81
N THR A 35 -4.52 -0.41 -15.33
CA THR A 35 -4.35 -1.49 -14.37
C THR A 35 -4.57 -0.96 -12.96
N ILE A 36 -5.46 -1.59 -12.20
CA ILE A 36 -5.67 -1.28 -10.78
C ILE A 36 -4.68 -2.12 -9.96
N ASN A 37 -3.68 -1.46 -9.39
CA ASN A 37 -2.60 -2.12 -8.65
C ASN A 37 -2.93 -2.39 -7.17
N ASP A 38 -3.99 -1.79 -6.61
CA ASP A 38 -4.39 -1.90 -5.20
C ASP A 38 -5.54 -2.89 -4.96
N PHE A 39 -5.63 -3.95 -5.76
CA PHE A 39 -6.65 -4.98 -5.58
C PHE A 39 -6.40 -5.83 -4.32
N PHE A 40 -5.13 -6.18 -4.09
CA PHE A 40 -4.65 -6.82 -2.87
C PHE A 40 -3.81 -5.84 -2.07
N GLY A 41 -3.99 -5.84 -0.74
CA GLY A 41 -3.18 -5.01 0.15
C GLY A 41 -2.85 -5.74 1.44
N LEU A 42 -1.65 -5.50 1.97
CA LEU A 42 -1.22 -5.92 3.29
C LEU A 42 -1.17 -4.70 4.20
N ARG A 43 -1.80 -4.77 5.37
CA ARG A 43 -1.72 -3.75 6.41
C ARG A 43 -0.92 -4.30 7.56
N ILE A 44 0.25 -3.71 7.79
CA ILE A 44 1.12 -3.99 8.93
C ILE A 44 0.90 -2.86 9.93
N VAL A 45 0.43 -3.19 11.13
CA VAL A 45 0.16 -2.22 12.19
C VAL A 45 1.24 -2.35 13.25
N CYS A 46 2.04 -1.30 13.37
CA CYS A 46 3.12 -1.20 14.34
C CYS A 46 2.65 -0.40 15.58
N PRO A 47 3.04 -0.80 16.79
CA PRO A 47 2.73 -0.05 18.01
C PRO A 47 3.58 1.23 18.17
N PHE A 48 4.76 1.29 17.55
CA PHE A 48 5.69 2.43 17.62
C PHE A 48 6.03 2.97 16.23
N LEU A 49 6.42 4.24 16.15
CA LEU A 49 6.79 4.89 14.87
C LEU A 49 8.12 4.36 14.32
N GLU A 50 9.08 4.06 15.20
CA GLU A 50 10.39 3.52 14.83
C GLU A 50 10.27 2.15 14.13
N ASP A 51 9.25 1.37 14.50
CA ASP A 51 8.94 0.10 13.86
C ASP A 51 8.42 0.29 12.43
N ILE A 52 7.78 1.43 12.11
CA ILE A 52 7.32 1.73 10.74
C ILE A 52 8.52 1.88 9.80
N GLU A 53 9.58 2.59 10.23
CA GLU A 53 10.80 2.74 9.44
C GLU A 53 11.52 1.39 9.25
N THR A 54 11.60 0.61 10.33
CA THR A 54 12.26 -0.71 10.29
C THR A 54 11.52 -1.65 9.33
N VAL A 55 10.19 -1.74 9.43
CA VAL A 55 9.37 -2.58 8.55
C VAL A 55 9.42 -2.08 7.11
N SER A 56 9.35 -0.77 6.87
CA SER A 56 9.41 -0.20 5.52
C SER A 56 10.75 -0.52 4.85
N SER A 57 11.85 -0.41 5.60
CA SER A 57 13.20 -0.76 5.11
C SER A 57 13.34 -2.25 4.81
N LEU A 58 12.75 -3.12 5.64
CA LEU A 58 12.71 -4.56 5.38
C LEU A 58 11.92 -4.90 4.12
N ILE A 59 10.79 -4.23 3.87
CA ILE A 59 10.02 -4.44 2.64
C ILE A 59 10.84 -3.96 1.43
N ALA A 60 11.43 -2.79 1.51
CA ALA A 60 12.24 -2.20 0.45
C ALA A 60 13.46 -3.05 0.06
N SER A 61 14.02 -3.81 1.01
CA SER A 61 15.18 -4.66 0.76
C SER A 61 14.84 -6.03 0.16
N HIS A 62 13.58 -6.48 0.27
CA HIS A 62 13.15 -7.80 -0.21
C HIS A 62 12.25 -7.75 -1.45
N PHE A 63 11.74 -6.57 -1.82
CA PHE A 63 10.84 -6.41 -2.96
C PHE A 63 11.24 -5.22 -3.83
N GLU A 64 10.95 -5.29 -5.13
CA GLU A 64 11.05 -4.13 -6.02
C GLU A 64 9.95 -3.11 -5.63
N LEU A 65 10.36 -1.94 -5.14
CA LEU A 65 9.46 -0.82 -4.87
C LEU A 65 9.10 -0.10 -6.16
N LEU A 66 7.80 0.00 -6.43
CA LEU A 66 7.25 0.74 -7.56
C LEU A 66 6.87 2.17 -7.15
N GLU A 67 6.33 2.34 -5.95
CA GLU A 67 5.88 3.64 -5.43
C GLU A 67 5.98 3.66 -3.90
N THR A 68 6.28 4.83 -3.34
CA THR A 68 6.25 5.09 -1.89
C THR A 68 5.53 6.40 -1.64
N GLU A 69 4.46 6.36 -0.87
CA GLU A 69 3.72 7.53 -0.42
C GLU A 69 3.77 7.57 1.11
N ARG A 70 4.34 8.63 1.68
CA ARG A 70 4.34 8.86 3.13
C ARG A 70 3.27 9.86 3.49
N LYS A 71 2.30 9.43 4.30
CA LYS A 71 1.27 10.29 4.86
C LYS A 71 1.67 10.68 6.27
N ALA A 72 2.79 11.40 6.38
CA ALA A 72 3.14 12.10 7.60
C ALA A 72 2.02 13.10 7.86
N ASN A 73 1.25 12.91 8.94
CA ASN A 73 0.11 13.76 9.25
C ASN A 73 0.53 15.23 9.21
N GLN A 74 0.01 15.97 8.24
CA GLN A 74 0.14 17.43 8.18
C GLN A 74 -0.79 18.10 9.21
N HIS A 75 -1.05 17.54 10.39
CA HIS A 75 -2.20 18.01 11.18
C HIS A 75 -2.08 17.95 12.71
N SER A 76 -2.95 18.79 13.29
CA SER A 76 -3.20 19.21 14.67
C SER A 76 -3.02 18.20 15.81
N PHE A 77 -2.96 18.73 17.03
CA PHE A 77 -2.77 18.06 18.33
C PHE A 77 -3.57 16.74 18.56
N ARG A 78 -4.68 16.50 17.83
CA ARG A 78 -5.48 15.28 17.93
C ARG A 78 -4.92 14.07 17.18
N GLU A 79 -4.02 14.27 16.22
CA GLU A 79 -3.48 13.21 15.35
C GLU A 79 -2.01 12.89 15.65
N PHE A 80 -1.50 13.38 16.79
CA PHE A 80 -0.13 13.18 17.22
C PHE A 80 0.17 11.68 17.43
N GLY A 81 1.15 11.15 16.70
CA GLY A 81 1.63 9.77 16.84
C GLY A 81 1.06 8.75 15.85
N TYR A 82 0.14 9.14 14.96
CA TYR A 82 -0.27 8.27 13.84
C TYR A 82 0.50 8.67 12.58
N ASP A 83 1.22 7.73 11.98
CA ASP A 83 1.84 7.88 10.65
C ASP A 83 1.50 6.63 9.81
N SER A 84 1.52 6.77 8.49
CA SER A 84 1.39 5.65 7.57
C SER A 84 2.27 5.83 6.35
N VAL A 85 2.91 4.72 5.97
CA VAL A 85 3.66 4.61 4.73
C VAL A 85 2.91 3.62 3.83
N HIS A 86 2.61 4.05 2.62
CA HIS A 86 2.07 3.21 1.57
C HIS A 86 3.19 2.80 0.63
N LEU A 87 3.40 1.50 0.49
CA LEU A 87 4.39 0.92 -0.40
C LEU A 87 3.67 0.12 -1.48
N ALA A 88 3.85 0.50 -2.75
CA ALA A 88 3.47 -0.35 -3.88
C ALA A 88 4.71 -1.16 -4.26
N VAL A 89 4.58 -2.49 -4.19
CA VAL A 89 5.67 -3.42 -4.50
C VAL A 89 5.30 -4.29 -5.69
N ARG A 90 6.31 -4.70 -6.47
CA ARG A 90 6.13 -5.76 -7.45
C ARG A 90 6.30 -7.11 -6.78
N MET A 91 5.30 -7.97 -6.95
CA MET A 91 5.40 -9.37 -6.59
C MET A 91 6.01 -10.13 -7.75
N GLU A 92 7.12 -10.82 -7.54
CA GLU A 92 7.61 -11.77 -8.54
C GLU A 92 6.64 -12.95 -8.63
N THR A 93 6.08 -13.17 -9.82
CA THR A 93 5.41 -14.44 -10.09
C THR A 93 6.51 -15.46 -10.36
N LYS A 94 6.75 -16.40 -9.46
CA LYS A 94 7.41 -17.63 -9.89
C LYS A 94 6.52 -18.21 -10.98
N ASN A 95 6.98 -18.19 -12.23
CA ASN A 95 6.31 -18.92 -13.30
C ASN A 95 6.18 -20.36 -12.80
N PRO A 96 4.95 -20.90 -12.63
CA PRO A 96 4.81 -22.33 -12.51
C PRO A 96 5.16 -22.88 -13.89
N GLY A 97 6.42 -23.27 -14.05
CA GLY A 97 6.85 -24.09 -15.18
C GLY A 97 6.17 -25.44 -15.18
#